data_AF-A2FKG7-F1
#
_entry.id   AF-A2FKG7-F1
#
_cell.length_a   1.000
_cell.length_b   1.000
_cell.length_c   1.000
_cell.angle_alpha   90.00
_cell.angle_beta   90.00
_cell.angle_gamma   90.00
#
_symmetry.space_group_name_H-M   'P 1'
#
loop_
_entity.id
_entity.type
_entity.pdbx_description
1 polymer ?
#
loop_
_entity_poly.entity_id
_entity_poly.type
_entity_poly.pdbx_seq_one_letter_code
_entity_poly.pdbx_strand_id
1 'polypeptide(L)'
;MSRNNLFKSLFYSMNYSQELETLRREHLAAVDDFDFKLAQDLSIRIKKLEQGLKKSSSKSNIEFLETSRKIRSLADYETHQYETDRLEIEDRYNERINHLLDQQRQQLIDLENSYQLNKQRELNRPVYEVELKKNQSKKFGINHDYYMANALYQEASRIEKNYRDKRLNDCYELYIRQKIKLEKKHKKEISFLEEKRKLELQELEQNHEREQNRFENSQIVAKVRSSLYTREFPKVTRYMKPSKRSISSLTM
;
A
#
# COMPACT_ATOMS: atom_id res chain seq x y z
N MET A 1 -35.53 47.10 -16.03
CA MET A 1 -34.23 47.67 -16.47
C MET A 1 -33.28 46.57 -16.98
N SER A 2 -33.59 45.91 -18.11
CA SER A 2 -32.76 44.80 -18.64
C SER A 2 -32.77 44.69 -20.18
N ARG A 3 -32.90 45.83 -20.89
CA ARG A 3 -32.74 45.90 -22.36
C ARG A 3 -31.56 46.77 -22.80
N ASN A 4 -31.03 47.63 -21.92
CA ASN A 4 -29.93 48.55 -22.25
C ASN A 4 -28.52 47.92 -22.17
N ASN A 5 -28.36 46.76 -21.51
CA ASN A 5 -27.05 46.10 -21.38
C ASN A 5 -26.72 45.15 -22.55
N LEU A 6 -27.72 44.58 -23.21
CA LEU A 6 -27.54 43.74 -24.41
C LEU A 6 -27.17 44.56 -25.64
N PHE A 7 -27.77 45.74 -25.81
CA PHE A 7 -27.40 46.65 -26.90
C PHE A 7 -26.01 47.26 -26.71
N LYS A 8 -25.62 47.60 -25.47
CA LYS A 8 -24.25 48.06 -25.19
C LYS A 8 -23.20 46.97 -25.48
N SER A 9 -23.43 45.70 -25.10
CA SER A 9 -22.42 44.66 -25.34
C SER A 9 -22.26 44.30 -26.83
N LEU A 10 -23.36 44.30 -27.60
CA LEU A 10 -23.31 44.09 -29.06
C LEU A 10 -22.67 45.26 -29.82
N PHE A 11 -22.94 46.50 -29.40
CA PHE A 11 -22.27 47.69 -29.96
C PHE A 11 -20.77 47.71 -29.63
N TYR A 12 -20.39 47.32 -28.41
CA TYR A 12 -18.97 47.22 -28.04
C TYR A 12 -18.25 46.12 -28.81
N SER A 13 -18.86 44.93 -29.00
CA SER A 13 -18.21 43.83 -29.74
C SER A 13 -18.05 44.11 -31.25
N MET A 14 -19.01 44.80 -31.88
CA MET A 14 -18.89 45.19 -33.30
C MET A 14 -17.82 46.25 -33.53
N ASN A 15 -17.66 47.20 -32.58
CA ASN A 15 -16.60 48.21 -32.67
C ASN A 15 -15.21 47.58 -32.50
N TYR A 16 -15.04 46.59 -31.61
CA TYR A 16 -13.75 45.90 -31.43
C TYR A 16 -13.33 45.04 -32.62
N SER A 17 -14.27 44.39 -33.33
CA SER A 17 -13.93 43.62 -34.54
C SER A 17 -13.51 44.53 -35.70
N GLN A 18 -14.17 45.69 -35.84
CA GLN A 18 -13.80 46.69 -36.85
C GLN A 18 -12.43 47.31 -36.53
N GLU A 19 -12.18 47.63 -35.25
CA GLU A 19 -10.88 48.14 -34.78
C GLU A 19 -9.74 47.12 -35.00
N LEU A 20 -10.04 45.82 -34.89
CA LEU A 20 -9.05 44.76 -35.12
C LEU A 20 -8.72 44.58 -36.62
N GLU A 21 -9.72 44.76 -37.50
CA GLU A 21 -9.49 44.75 -38.95
C GLU A 21 -8.75 45.99 -39.44
N THR A 22 -8.98 47.17 -38.85
CA THR A 22 -8.21 48.38 -39.18
C THR A 22 -6.77 48.23 -38.71
N LEU A 23 -6.53 47.77 -37.48
CA LEU A 23 -5.18 47.53 -36.97
C LEU A 23 -4.42 46.47 -37.77
N ARG A 24 -5.09 45.44 -38.30
CA ARG A 24 -4.46 44.45 -39.20
C ARG A 24 -4.07 45.05 -40.54
N ARG A 25 -4.92 45.92 -41.11
CA ARG A 25 -4.60 46.64 -42.35
C ARG A 25 -3.45 47.62 -42.15
N GLU A 26 -3.44 48.35 -41.04
CA GLU A 26 -2.36 49.27 -40.66
C GLU A 26 -1.04 48.52 -40.39
N HIS A 27 -1.10 47.34 -39.76
CA HIS A 27 0.07 46.49 -39.58
C HIS A 27 0.66 46.03 -40.93
N LEU A 28 -0.18 45.61 -41.88
CA LEU A 28 0.28 45.22 -43.20
C LEU A 28 0.91 46.40 -43.96
N ALA A 29 0.28 47.58 -43.92
CA ALA A 29 0.84 48.80 -44.49
C ALA A 29 2.19 49.17 -43.86
N ALA A 30 2.33 49.06 -42.54
CA ALA A 30 3.59 49.32 -41.84
C ALA A 30 4.71 48.33 -42.19
N VAL A 31 4.35 47.07 -42.49
CA VAL A 31 5.30 46.06 -42.99
C VAL A 31 5.72 46.37 -44.42
N ASP A 32 4.78 46.78 -45.27
CA ASP A 32 5.04 47.15 -46.66
C ASP A 32 5.89 48.44 -46.77
N ASP A 33 5.74 49.36 -45.83
CA ASP A 33 6.50 50.63 -45.72
C ASP A 33 7.83 50.50 -44.93
N PHE A 34 8.22 49.27 -44.53
CA PHE A 34 9.43 48.96 -43.74
C PHE A 34 9.52 49.63 -42.35
N ASP A 35 8.40 50.12 -41.80
CA ASP A 35 8.34 50.65 -40.43
C ASP A 35 8.09 49.52 -39.41
N PHE A 36 9.16 48.76 -39.16
CA PHE A 36 9.11 47.57 -38.31
C PHE A 36 8.84 47.88 -36.83
N LYS A 37 9.12 49.11 -36.36
CA LYS A 37 8.80 49.51 -34.99
C LYS A 37 7.28 49.68 -34.85
N LEU A 38 6.66 50.39 -35.78
CA LEU A 38 5.21 50.55 -35.82
C LEU A 38 4.50 49.20 -36.01
N ALA A 39 5.00 48.35 -36.91
CA ALA A 39 4.46 47.01 -37.13
C ALA A 39 4.53 46.15 -35.85
N GLN A 40 5.64 46.22 -35.10
CA GLN A 40 5.79 45.50 -33.84
C GLN A 40 4.78 45.98 -32.78
N ASP A 41 4.60 47.29 -32.63
CA ASP A 41 3.65 47.86 -31.68
C ASP A 41 2.19 47.51 -32.03
N LEU A 42 1.85 47.58 -33.33
CA LEU A 42 0.55 47.15 -33.84
C LEU A 42 0.32 45.66 -33.64
N SER A 43 1.33 44.80 -33.85
CA SER A 43 1.26 43.35 -33.61
C SER A 43 0.99 43.02 -32.14
N ILE A 44 1.67 43.71 -31.22
CA ILE A 44 1.44 43.57 -29.77
C ILE A 44 0.01 44.01 -29.42
N ARG A 45 -0.48 45.08 -30.04
CA ARG A 45 -1.84 45.60 -29.79
C ARG A 45 -2.93 44.69 -30.34
N ILE A 46 -2.74 44.13 -31.54
CA ILE A 46 -3.60 43.09 -32.13
C ILE A 46 -3.65 41.87 -31.19
N LYS A 47 -2.49 41.36 -30.74
CA LYS A 47 -2.46 40.21 -29.80
C LYS A 47 -3.19 40.49 -28.49
N LYS A 48 -3.05 41.70 -27.92
CA LYS A 48 -3.77 42.10 -26.70
C LYS A 48 -5.28 42.17 -26.92
N LEU A 49 -5.74 42.70 -28.06
CA LEU A 49 -7.16 42.76 -28.41
C LEU A 49 -7.74 41.37 -28.72
N GLU A 50 -6.99 40.50 -29.41
CA GLU A 50 -7.36 39.09 -29.64
C GLU A 50 -7.44 38.30 -28.34
N GLN A 51 -6.53 38.53 -27.40
CA GLN A 51 -6.59 37.95 -26.05
C GLN A 51 -7.77 38.50 -25.25
N GLY A 52 -8.12 39.78 -25.44
CA GLY A 52 -9.32 40.40 -24.88
C GLY A 52 -10.61 39.77 -25.39
N LEU A 53 -10.70 39.49 -26.70
CA LEU A 53 -11.82 38.80 -27.34
C LEU A 53 -11.91 37.32 -26.95
N LYS A 54 -10.79 36.65 -26.70
CA LYS A 54 -10.77 35.27 -26.16
C LYS A 54 -11.17 35.18 -24.69
N LYS A 55 -11.05 36.27 -23.91
CA LYS A 55 -11.42 36.32 -22.48
C LYS A 55 -12.93 36.39 -22.22
N SER A 56 -13.76 36.73 -23.21
CA SER A 56 -15.22 36.77 -23.04
C SER A 56 -15.91 35.40 -23.06
N SER A 57 -15.18 34.30 -23.31
CA SER A 57 -15.70 32.92 -23.25
C SER A 57 -15.21 32.11 -22.04
N SER A 58 -14.47 32.70 -21.10
CA SER A 58 -13.60 31.94 -20.19
C SER A 58 -14.08 31.76 -18.74
N LYS A 59 -15.37 31.97 -18.41
CA LYS A 59 -15.85 31.69 -17.03
C LYS A 59 -15.90 30.18 -16.73
N SER A 60 -16.31 29.36 -17.70
CA SER A 60 -16.40 27.89 -17.53
C SER A 60 -15.04 27.19 -17.43
N ASN A 61 -13.97 27.79 -17.96
CA ASN A 61 -12.62 27.22 -17.93
C ASN A 61 -11.92 27.44 -16.57
N ILE A 62 -12.22 28.54 -15.88
CA ILE A 62 -11.64 28.85 -14.56
C ILE A 62 -12.25 27.94 -13.49
N GLU A 63 -13.58 27.77 -13.49
CA GLU A 63 -14.28 26.87 -12.56
C GLU A 63 -13.82 25.40 -12.70
N PHE A 64 -13.57 24.94 -13.93
CA PHE A 64 -13.00 23.62 -14.18
C PHE A 64 -11.57 23.49 -13.62
N LEU A 65 -10.71 24.48 -13.83
CA LEU A 65 -9.33 24.44 -13.33
C LEU A 65 -9.27 24.45 -11.80
N GLU A 66 -10.15 25.20 -11.13
CA GLU A 66 -10.24 25.21 -9.67
C GLU A 66 -10.77 23.89 -9.11
N THR A 67 -11.82 23.32 -9.72
CA THR A 67 -12.35 22.01 -9.31
C THR A 67 -11.35 20.89 -9.58
N SER A 68 -10.64 20.93 -10.71
CA SER A 68 -9.58 19.97 -11.03
C SER A 68 -8.40 20.06 -10.05
N ARG A 69 -7.97 21.27 -9.66
CA ARG A 69 -6.93 21.46 -8.63
C ARG A 69 -7.35 20.91 -7.27
N LYS A 70 -8.60 21.12 -6.85
CA LYS A 70 -9.13 20.57 -5.59
C LYS A 70 -9.17 19.04 -5.61
N ILE A 71 -9.60 18.44 -6.72
CA ILE A 71 -9.61 16.98 -6.87
C ILE A 71 -8.17 16.43 -6.82
N ARG A 72 -7.21 17.10 -7.46
CA ARG A 72 -5.79 16.71 -7.38
C ARG A 72 -5.23 16.81 -5.97
N SER A 73 -5.46 17.91 -5.26
CA SER A 73 -4.96 18.04 -3.88
C SER A 73 -5.55 16.98 -2.94
N LEU A 74 -6.80 16.56 -3.17
CA LEU A 74 -7.42 15.49 -2.39
C LEU A 74 -6.84 14.11 -2.76
N ALA A 75 -6.55 13.87 -4.05
CA ALA A 75 -5.87 12.66 -4.49
C ALA A 75 -4.44 12.58 -3.95
N ASP A 76 -3.69 13.68 -3.99
CA ASP A 76 -2.32 13.75 -3.45
C ASP A 76 -2.32 13.47 -1.93
N TYR A 77 -3.27 14.05 -1.19
CA TYR A 77 -3.45 13.78 0.23
C TYR A 77 -3.79 12.29 0.49
N GLU A 78 -4.67 11.70 -0.31
CA GLU A 78 -5.03 10.29 -0.18
C GLU A 78 -3.86 9.35 -0.51
N THR A 79 -3.06 9.66 -1.53
CA THR A 79 -1.83 8.90 -1.82
C THR A 79 -0.83 8.96 -0.68
N HIS A 80 -0.64 10.14 -0.07
CA HIS A 80 0.22 10.27 1.10
C HIS A 80 -0.34 9.47 2.29
N GLN A 81 -1.65 9.51 2.53
CA GLN A 81 -2.28 8.75 3.60
C GLN A 81 -2.12 7.24 3.38
N TYR A 82 -2.26 6.77 2.14
CA TYR A 82 -2.00 5.38 1.78
C TYR A 82 -0.55 4.98 2.07
N GLU A 83 0.43 5.81 1.70
CA GLU A 83 1.84 5.54 1.97
C GLU A 83 2.12 5.48 3.48
N THR A 84 1.55 6.39 4.27
CA THR A 84 1.71 6.37 5.73
C THR A 84 1.07 5.12 6.34
N ASP A 85 -0.17 4.79 5.96
CA ASP A 85 -0.88 3.62 6.49
C ASP A 85 -0.14 2.32 6.12
N ARG A 86 0.42 2.26 4.90
CA ARG A 86 1.24 1.14 4.43
C ARG A 86 2.49 0.97 5.30
N LEU A 87 3.23 2.04 5.56
CA LEU A 87 4.43 2.00 6.41
C LEU A 87 4.08 1.59 7.84
N GLU A 88 3.00 2.12 8.41
CA GLU A 88 2.55 1.75 9.75
C GLU A 88 2.19 0.27 9.87
N ILE A 89 1.56 -0.32 8.85
CA ILE A 89 1.32 -1.77 8.80
C ILE A 89 2.66 -2.52 8.75
N GLU A 90 3.58 -2.13 7.87
CA GLU A 90 4.88 -2.78 7.75
C GLU A 90 5.67 -2.76 9.07
N ASP A 91 5.75 -1.60 9.72
CA ASP A 91 6.46 -1.43 10.99
C ASP A 91 5.85 -2.27 12.11
N ARG A 92 4.52 -2.26 12.25
CA ARG A 92 3.80 -3.06 13.26
C ARG A 92 4.07 -4.55 13.12
N TYR A 93 4.08 -5.08 11.90
CA TYR A 93 4.41 -6.49 11.67
C TYR A 93 5.89 -6.78 11.86
N ASN A 94 6.78 -5.87 11.45
CA ASN A 94 8.22 -6.02 11.65
C ASN A 94 8.57 -6.08 13.14
N GLU A 95 8.02 -5.17 13.96
CA GLU A 95 8.17 -5.20 15.42
C GLU A 95 7.70 -6.53 16.01
N ARG A 96 6.52 -6.99 15.59
CA ARG A 96 5.94 -8.25 16.07
C ARG A 96 6.77 -9.46 15.65
N ILE A 97 7.29 -9.47 14.43
CA ILE A 97 8.19 -10.53 13.93
C ILE A 97 9.48 -10.54 14.72
N ASN A 98 10.10 -9.38 14.97
CA ASN A 98 11.33 -9.28 15.76
C ASN A 98 11.13 -9.81 17.17
N HIS A 99 10.06 -9.39 17.84
CA HIS A 99 9.71 -9.90 19.16
C HIS A 99 9.45 -11.41 19.15
N LEU A 100 8.77 -11.93 18.12
CA LEU A 100 8.57 -13.37 17.96
C LEU A 100 9.91 -14.10 17.77
N LEU A 101 10.81 -13.60 16.94
CA LEU A 101 12.14 -14.20 16.72
C LEU A 101 12.96 -14.26 18.00
N ASP A 102 12.91 -13.22 18.84
CA ASP A 102 13.58 -13.21 20.14
C ASP A 102 13.01 -14.29 21.07
N GLN A 103 11.69 -14.43 21.13
CA GLN A 103 11.04 -15.50 21.89
C GLN A 103 11.41 -16.89 21.37
N GLN A 104 11.45 -17.06 20.05
CA GLN A 104 11.81 -18.33 19.41
C GLN A 104 13.28 -18.69 19.70
N ARG A 105 14.18 -17.70 19.67
CA ARG A 105 15.58 -17.87 20.06
C ARG A 105 15.71 -18.30 21.51
N GLN A 106 14.99 -17.64 22.42
CA GLN A 106 15.00 -18.01 23.84
C GLN A 106 14.52 -19.45 24.05
N GLN A 107 13.45 -19.87 23.37
CA GLN A 107 12.94 -21.25 23.45
C GLN A 107 13.97 -22.29 22.97
N LEU A 108 14.76 -21.98 21.93
CA LEU A 108 15.83 -22.86 21.47
C LEU A 108 16.97 -22.96 22.49
N ILE A 109 17.36 -21.83 23.10
CA ILE A 109 18.37 -21.79 24.16
C ILE A 109 17.88 -22.61 25.37
N ASP A 110 16.63 -22.45 25.79
CA ASP A 110 16.05 -23.18 26.91
C ASP A 110 16.00 -24.70 26.63
N LEU A 111 15.69 -25.08 25.39
CA LEU A 111 15.72 -26.48 24.95
C LEU A 111 17.13 -27.06 25.00
N GLU A 112 18.13 -26.31 24.54
CA GLU A 112 19.53 -26.72 24.60
C GLU A 112 20.03 -26.85 26.05
N ASN A 113 19.71 -25.88 26.91
CA ASN A 113 20.03 -25.93 28.33
C ASN A 113 19.39 -27.15 29.02
N SER A 114 18.12 -27.43 28.72
CA SER A 114 17.43 -28.62 29.21
C SER A 114 18.11 -29.91 28.75
N TYR A 115 18.53 -29.98 27.49
CA TYR A 115 19.30 -31.12 26.97
C TYR A 115 20.64 -31.29 27.70
N GLN A 116 21.42 -30.22 27.90
CA GLN A 116 22.69 -30.31 28.62
C GLN A 116 22.50 -30.77 30.07
N LEU A 117 21.48 -30.26 30.74
CA LEU A 117 21.15 -30.66 32.11
C LEU A 117 20.76 -32.15 32.17
N ASN A 118 19.91 -32.62 31.26
CA ASN A 118 19.50 -34.02 31.20
C ASN A 118 20.68 -34.93 30.85
N LYS A 119 21.55 -34.50 29.94
CA LYS A 119 22.81 -35.20 29.63
C LYS A 119 23.69 -35.35 30.87
N GLN A 120 23.89 -34.28 31.63
CA GLN A 120 24.67 -34.33 32.88
C GLN A 120 24.04 -35.24 33.94
N ARG A 121 22.71 -35.22 34.08
CA ARG A 121 21.99 -36.12 34.96
C ARG A 121 22.21 -37.58 34.57
N GLU A 122 22.09 -37.92 33.30
CA GLU A 122 22.28 -39.29 32.82
C GLU A 122 23.74 -39.76 32.89
N LEU A 123 24.73 -38.86 32.77
CA LEU A 123 26.14 -39.17 32.99
C LEU A 123 26.41 -39.61 34.44
N ASN A 124 25.78 -38.93 35.40
CA ASN A 124 25.98 -39.15 36.83
C ASN A 124 25.02 -40.20 37.43
N ARG A 125 24.06 -40.67 36.65
CA ARG A 125 23.03 -41.59 37.12
C ARG A 125 23.65 -42.97 37.41
N PRO A 126 23.51 -43.52 38.63
CA PRO A 126 24.05 -44.83 38.96
C PRO A 126 23.38 -45.94 38.14
N VAL A 127 24.11 -47.06 38.00
CA VAL A 127 23.62 -48.29 37.38
C VAL A 127 23.76 -49.40 38.42
N TYR A 128 22.62 -49.89 38.92
CA TYR A 128 22.58 -50.86 40.01
C TYR A 128 23.39 -52.13 39.72
N GLU A 129 23.29 -52.67 38.50
CA GLU A 129 24.04 -53.87 38.07
C GLU A 129 25.56 -53.65 38.15
N VAL A 130 26.03 -52.44 37.82
CA VAL A 130 27.44 -52.06 37.87
C VAL A 130 27.92 -51.98 39.32
N GLU A 131 27.13 -51.39 40.21
CA GLU A 131 27.46 -51.32 41.63
C GLU A 131 27.54 -52.72 42.25
N LEU A 132 26.60 -53.59 41.92
CA LEU A 132 26.58 -54.98 42.40
C LEU A 132 27.83 -55.76 41.93
N LYS A 133 28.21 -55.64 40.65
CA LYS A 133 29.42 -56.26 40.10
C LYS A 133 30.70 -55.67 40.67
N LYS A 134 30.78 -54.35 40.87
CA LYS A 134 31.92 -53.68 41.55
C LYS A 134 32.04 -54.15 43.00
N ASN A 135 30.93 -54.34 43.71
CA ASN A 135 30.93 -54.87 45.07
C ASN A 135 31.36 -56.35 45.12
N GLN A 136 30.93 -57.17 44.16
CA GLN A 136 31.41 -58.56 44.03
C GLN A 136 32.92 -58.60 43.73
N SER A 137 33.39 -57.79 42.78
CA SER A 137 34.81 -57.65 42.45
C SER A 137 35.66 -57.32 43.70
N LYS A 138 35.21 -56.37 44.53
CA LYS A 138 35.86 -56.04 45.81
C LYS A 138 35.92 -57.24 46.77
N LYS A 139 34.86 -58.03 46.88
CA LYS A 139 34.83 -59.24 47.73
C LYS A 139 35.86 -60.28 47.28
N PHE A 140 35.95 -60.55 45.97
CA PHE A 140 36.97 -61.46 45.42
C PHE A 140 38.39 -60.92 45.61
N GLY A 141 38.57 -59.60 45.49
CA GLY A 141 39.86 -58.94 45.78
C GLY A 141 40.31 -59.09 47.23
N ILE A 142 39.37 -58.98 48.19
CA ILE A 142 39.65 -59.23 49.63
C ILE A 142 40.05 -60.70 49.85
N ASN A 143 39.46 -61.63 49.09
CA ASN A 143 39.79 -63.06 49.16
C ASN A 143 41.05 -63.43 48.35
N HIS A 144 41.81 -62.46 47.86
CA HIS A 144 43.01 -62.65 47.01
C HIS A 144 42.76 -63.39 45.68
N ASP A 145 41.52 -63.51 45.23
CA ASP A 145 41.18 -64.01 43.89
C ASP A 145 41.19 -62.83 42.90
N TYR A 146 42.39 -62.39 42.55
CA TYR A 146 42.59 -61.22 41.69
C TYR A 146 42.13 -61.44 40.25
N TYR A 147 42.19 -62.67 39.75
CA TYR A 147 41.73 -63.00 38.41
C TYR A 147 40.23 -62.76 38.29
N MET A 148 39.45 -63.32 39.22
CA MET A 148 38.00 -63.14 39.23
C MET A 148 37.60 -61.69 39.57
N ALA A 149 38.33 -61.04 40.49
CA ALA A 149 38.10 -59.63 40.81
C ALA A 149 38.26 -58.72 39.57
N ASN A 150 39.31 -58.93 38.77
CA ASN A 150 39.55 -58.16 37.55
C ASN A 150 38.49 -58.46 36.48
N ALA A 151 38.12 -59.73 36.27
CA ALA A 151 37.08 -60.11 35.32
C ALA A 151 35.74 -59.42 35.63
N LEU A 152 35.30 -59.42 36.89
CA LEU A 152 34.06 -58.76 37.33
C LEU A 152 34.13 -57.24 37.21
N TYR A 153 35.29 -56.63 37.46
CA TYR A 153 35.47 -55.18 37.29
C TYR A 153 35.39 -54.76 35.82
N GLN A 154 36.00 -55.53 34.92
CA GLN A 154 35.94 -55.30 33.49
C GLN A 154 34.51 -55.47 32.95
N GLU A 155 33.80 -56.50 33.42
CA GLU A 155 32.39 -56.72 33.10
C GLU A 155 31.54 -55.53 33.58
N ALA A 156 31.72 -55.08 34.82
CA ALA A 156 31.03 -53.90 35.37
C ALA A 156 31.29 -52.64 34.52
N SER A 157 32.55 -52.42 34.13
CA SER A 157 32.94 -51.27 33.31
C SER A 157 32.31 -51.31 31.91
N ARG A 158 32.21 -52.50 31.32
CA ARG A 158 31.57 -52.71 30.00
C ARG A 158 30.06 -52.47 30.08
N ILE A 159 29.39 -52.97 31.13
CA ILE A 159 27.98 -52.74 31.38
C ILE A 159 27.72 -51.24 31.59
N GLU A 160 28.53 -50.57 32.42
CA GLU A 160 28.41 -49.12 32.68
C GLU A 160 28.48 -48.31 31.40
N LYS A 161 29.46 -48.61 30.55
CA LYS A 161 29.64 -47.95 29.26
C LYS A 161 28.41 -48.16 28.36
N ASN A 162 27.95 -49.40 28.19
CA ASN A 162 26.79 -49.70 27.33
C ASN A 162 25.51 -48.98 27.80
N TYR A 163 25.24 -48.97 29.10
CA TYR A 163 24.07 -48.27 29.64
C TYR A 163 24.19 -46.76 29.49
N ARG A 164 25.37 -46.19 29.77
CA ARG A 164 25.61 -44.74 29.63
C ARG A 164 25.47 -44.32 28.18
N ASP A 165 26.08 -45.03 27.24
CA ASP A 165 25.99 -44.75 25.80
C ASP A 165 24.54 -44.81 25.31
N LYS A 166 23.77 -45.84 25.74
CA LYS A 166 22.34 -45.95 25.40
C LYS A 166 21.53 -44.77 25.93
N ARG A 167 21.68 -44.42 27.21
CA ARG A 167 20.95 -43.30 27.83
C ARG A 167 21.29 -41.96 27.17
N LEU A 168 22.56 -41.74 26.81
CA LEU A 168 22.99 -40.53 26.11
C LEU A 168 22.38 -40.44 24.71
N ASN A 169 22.35 -41.56 23.98
CA ASN A 169 21.71 -41.63 22.67
C ASN A 169 20.20 -41.36 22.76
N ASP A 170 19.50 -41.98 23.72
CA ASP A 170 18.07 -41.74 23.95
C ASP A 170 17.79 -40.25 24.28
N CYS A 171 18.64 -39.63 25.12
CA CYS A 171 18.54 -38.22 25.45
C CYS A 171 18.76 -37.32 24.22
N TYR A 172 19.73 -37.66 23.37
CA TYR A 172 20.00 -36.93 22.14
C TYR A 172 18.85 -37.07 21.13
N GLU A 173 18.30 -38.28 20.95
CA GLU A 173 17.15 -38.50 20.08
C GLU A 173 15.93 -37.69 20.52
N LEU A 174 15.65 -37.65 21.83
CA LEU A 174 14.57 -36.85 22.39
C LEU A 174 14.78 -35.35 22.12
N TYR A 175 15.99 -34.85 22.32
CA TYR A 175 16.35 -33.47 22.01
C TYR A 175 16.12 -33.14 20.53
N ILE A 176 16.60 -33.99 19.61
CA ILE A 176 16.41 -33.77 18.16
C ILE A 176 14.93 -33.76 17.78
N ARG A 177 14.13 -34.70 18.31
CA ARG A 177 12.68 -34.74 18.06
C ARG A 177 11.99 -33.48 18.56
N GLN A 178 12.35 -33.00 19.75
CA GLN A 178 11.80 -31.76 20.31
C GLN A 178 12.23 -30.53 19.49
N LYS A 179 13.50 -30.44 19.09
CA LYS A 179 14.04 -29.37 18.26
C LYS A 179 13.30 -29.27 16.92
N ILE A 180 13.14 -30.39 16.21
CA ILE A 180 12.41 -30.43 14.93
C ILE A 180 10.95 -29.98 15.11
N LYS A 181 10.29 -30.42 16.18
CA LYS A 181 8.90 -30.02 16.47
C LYS A 181 8.82 -28.52 16.75
N LEU A 182 9.77 -27.97 17.49
CA LEU A 182 9.84 -26.57 17.85
C LEU A 182 10.11 -25.68 16.62
N GLU A 183 11.09 -26.03 15.79
CA GLU A 183 11.39 -25.32 14.54
C GLU A 183 10.21 -25.34 13.56
N LYS A 184 9.50 -26.47 13.46
CA LYS A 184 8.27 -26.55 12.65
C LYS A 184 7.18 -25.62 13.17
N LYS A 185 7.04 -25.50 14.49
CA LYS A 185 6.10 -24.54 15.10
C LYS A 185 6.51 -23.10 14.79
N HIS A 186 7.80 -22.77 14.96
CA HIS A 186 8.34 -21.44 14.67
C HIS A 186 8.10 -21.00 13.22
N LYS A 187 8.36 -21.89 12.26
CA LYS A 187 8.09 -21.65 10.83
C LYS A 187 6.60 -21.40 10.55
N LYS A 188 5.71 -22.14 11.21
CA LYS A 188 4.26 -21.94 11.08
C LYS A 188 3.80 -20.59 11.64
N GLU A 189 4.37 -20.16 12.76
CA GLU A 189 4.03 -18.87 13.36
C GLU A 189 4.50 -17.69 12.49
N ILE A 190 5.71 -17.77 11.94
CA ILE A 190 6.24 -16.74 11.03
C ILE A 190 5.40 -16.68 9.75
N SER A 191 5.18 -17.82 9.08
CA SER A 191 4.36 -17.86 7.86
C SER A 191 2.95 -17.33 8.09
N PHE A 192 2.32 -17.66 9.21
CA PHE A 192 1.00 -17.12 9.56
C PHE A 192 1.01 -15.59 9.75
N LEU A 193 2.06 -15.02 10.36
CA LEU A 193 2.20 -13.56 10.48
C LEU A 193 2.45 -12.90 9.12
N GLU A 194 3.27 -13.50 8.27
CA GLU A 194 3.52 -13.01 6.92
C GLU A 194 2.26 -13.05 6.04
N GLU A 195 1.45 -14.10 6.14
CA GLU A 195 0.16 -14.19 5.47
C GLU A 195 -0.79 -13.09 5.94
N LYS A 196 -0.87 -12.86 7.26
CA LYS A 196 -1.68 -11.75 7.81
C LYS A 196 -1.22 -10.39 7.31
N ARG A 197 0.10 -10.13 7.31
CA ARG A 197 0.67 -8.90 6.75
C ARG A 197 0.28 -8.72 5.29
N LYS A 198 0.40 -9.77 4.47
CA LYS A 198 0.04 -9.73 3.05
C LYS A 198 -1.44 -9.43 2.84
N LEU A 199 -2.32 -10.04 3.63
CA LEU A 199 -3.76 -9.78 3.54
C LEU A 199 -4.12 -8.34 3.92
N GLU A 200 -3.54 -7.81 4.99
CA GLU A 200 -3.79 -6.44 5.45
C GLU A 200 -3.26 -5.41 4.43
N LEU A 201 -2.09 -5.66 3.82
CA LEU A 201 -1.58 -4.84 2.72
C LEU A 201 -2.44 -4.93 1.46
N GLN A 202 -2.92 -6.12 1.09
CA GLN A 202 -3.82 -6.28 -0.06
C GLN A 202 -5.15 -5.56 0.15
N GLU A 203 -5.70 -5.58 1.36
CA GLU A 203 -6.92 -4.83 1.68
C GLU A 203 -6.70 -3.33 1.55
N LEU A 204 -5.56 -2.83 2.03
CA LEU A 204 -5.17 -1.43 1.87
C LEU A 204 -5.01 -1.04 0.39
N GLU A 205 -4.32 -1.86 -0.41
CA GLU A 205 -4.15 -1.68 -1.85
C GLU A 205 -5.50 -1.61 -2.57
N GLN A 206 -6.43 -2.54 -2.27
CA GLN A 206 -7.76 -2.53 -2.87
C GLN A 206 -8.57 -1.28 -2.50
N ASN A 207 -8.44 -0.79 -1.27
CA ASN A 207 -9.13 0.43 -0.85
C ASN A 207 -8.54 1.66 -1.56
N HIS A 208 -7.23 1.73 -1.69
CA HIS A 208 -6.54 2.78 -2.43
C HIS A 208 -6.95 2.79 -3.91
N GLU A 209 -6.98 1.63 -4.58
CA GLU A 209 -7.45 1.52 -5.97
C GLU A 209 -8.90 2.03 -6.13
N ARG A 210 -9.80 1.75 -5.16
CA ARG A 210 -11.19 2.24 -5.21
C ARG A 210 -11.25 3.76 -5.09
N GLU A 211 -10.48 4.37 -4.19
CA GLU A 211 -10.43 5.82 -4.03
C GLU A 211 -9.77 6.50 -5.24
N GLN A 212 -8.70 5.95 -5.81
CA GLN A 212 -8.11 6.42 -7.06
C GLN A 212 -9.15 6.44 -8.19
N ASN A 213 -9.86 5.33 -8.40
CA ASN A 213 -10.93 5.23 -9.39
C ASN A 213 -12.04 6.29 -9.15
N ARG A 214 -12.36 6.58 -7.88
CA ARG A 214 -13.33 7.62 -7.52
C ARG A 214 -12.83 9.02 -7.89
N PHE A 215 -11.55 9.33 -7.64
CA PHE A 215 -10.96 10.60 -8.04
C PHE A 215 -10.90 10.76 -9.56
N GLU A 216 -10.51 9.71 -10.29
CA GLU A 216 -10.51 9.69 -11.76
C GLU A 216 -11.91 9.96 -12.33
N ASN A 217 -12.92 9.23 -11.84
CA ASN A 217 -14.31 9.45 -12.22
C ASN A 217 -14.78 10.87 -11.90
N SER A 218 -14.37 11.43 -10.75
CA SER A 218 -14.68 12.81 -10.38
C SER A 218 -14.04 13.83 -11.34
N GLN A 219 -12.81 13.60 -11.79
CA GLN A 219 -12.16 14.43 -12.81
C GLN A 219 -12.86 14.33 -14.16
N ILE A 220 -13.26 13.12 -14.58
CA ILE A 220 -14.02 12.90 -15.83
C ILE A 220 -15.34 13.65 -15.77
N VAL A 221 -16.11 13.52 -14.67
CA VAL A 221 -17.37 14.23 -14.48
C VAL A 221 -17.18 15.74 -14.49
N ALA A 222 -16.14 16.26 -13.82
CA ALA A 222 -15.81 17.69 -13.85
C ALA A 222 -15.52 18.18 -15.28
N LYS A 223 -14.78 17.39 -16.07
CA LYS A 223 -14.44 17.68 -17.48
C LYS A 223 -15.66 17.62 -18.40
N VAL A 224 -16.55 16.64 -18.21
CA VAL A 224 -17.80 16.54 -18.98
C VAL A 224 -18.71 17.71 -18.63
N ARG A 225 -18.90 18.04 -17.35
CA ARG A 225 -19.72 19.18 -16.93
C ARG A 225 -19.21 20.49 -17.52
N SER A 226 -17.92 20.77 -17.46
CA SER A 226 -17.35 21.98 -18.03
C SER A 226 -17.55 22.07 -19.55
N SER A 227 -17.45 20.94 -20.27
CA SER A 227 -17.75 20.90 -21.72
C SER A 227 -19.25 21.07 -22.06
N LEU A 228 -20.17 20.59 -21.21
CA LEU A 228 -21.62 20.77 -21.43
C LEU A 228 -22.06 22.24 -21.29
N TYR A 229 -21.44 23.00 -20.39
CA TYR A 229 -21.65 24.46 -20.28
C TYR A 229 -21.20 25.24 -21.53
N THR A 230 -20.37 24.64 -22.39
CA THR A 230 -19.89 25.26 -23.64
C THR A 230 -20.71 24.89 -24.88
N ARG A 231 -21.65 23.93 -24.79
CA ARG A 231 -22.56 23.62 -25.91
C ARG A 231 -23.68 24.65 -25.93
N GLU A 232 -23.70 25.49 -26.96
CA GLU A 232 -24.85 26.34 -27.27
C GLU A 232 -26.05 25.43 -27.57
N PHE A 233 -27.00 25.35 -26.64
CA PHE A 233 -28.29 24.72 -26.92
C PHE A 233 -29.00 25.54 -28.01
N PRO A 234 -29.42 24.95 -29.14
CA PRO A 234 -30.24 25.67 -30.10
C PRO A 234 -31.51 26.10 -29.36
N LYS A 235 -31.77 27.41 -29.30
CA LYS A 235 -33.02 27.94 -28.76
C LYS A 235 -34.16 27.39 -29.59
N VAL A 236 -34.86 26.37 -29.11
CA VAL A 236 -36.11 25.90 -29.71
C VAL A 236 -37.16 26.98 -29.47
N THR A 237 -37.19 27.95 -30.38
CA THR A 237 -38.23 28.97 -30.48
C THR A 237 -39.38 28.41 -31.29
N ARG A 238 -40.09 27.42 -30.74
CA ARG A 238 -41.42 27.06 -31.24
C ARG A 238 -42.39 27.14 -30.09
N TYR A 239 -43.03 28.31 -29.97
CA TYR A 239 -44.33 28.41 -29.32
C TYR A 239 -45.28 27.47 -30.06
N MET A 240 -45.49 26.25 -29.56
CA MET A 240 -46.64 25.47 -29.96
C MET A 240 -47.87 26.18 -29.36
N LYS A 241 -48.64 26.86 -30.21
CA LYS A 241 -49.95 27.38 -29.80
C LYS A 241 -50.81 26.19 -29.39
N PRO A 242 -51.43 26.20 -28.19
CA PRO A 242 -52.37 25.15 -27.83
C PRO A 242 -53.55 25.17 -28.82
N SER A 243 -53.76 24.04 -29.49
CA SER A 243 -54.95 23.79 -30.31
C SER A 243 -56.19 23.92 -29.44
N LYS A 244 -57.14 24.78 -29.86
CA LYS A 244 -58.40 25.01 -29.15
C LYS A 244 -59.17 23.69 -29.06
N ARG A 245 -59.38 23.16 -27.86
CA ARG A 245 -60.37 22.10 -27.62
C ARG A 245 -61.76 22.68 -27.89
N SER A 246 -62.45 22.15 -28.89
CA SER A 246 -63.88 22.40 -29.08
C SER A 246 -64.66 21.79 -27.92
N ILE A 247 -65.27 22.63 -27.11
CA ILE A 247 -66.27 22.22 -26.11
C ILE A 247 -67.60 22.12 -26.88
N SER A 248 -68.01 20.90 -27.21
CA SER A 248 -69.36 20.62 -27.67
C SER A 248 -70.31 20.75 -26.47
N SER A 249 -71.15 21.78 -26.48
CA SER A 249 -72.25 21.95 -25.55
C SER A 249 -73.26 20.81 -25.74
N LEU A 250 -73.50 20.03 -24.68
CA LEU A 250 -74.71 19.23 -24.51
C LEU A 250 -75.91 20.19 -24.43
N THR A 251 -76.83 20.10 -25.38
CA THR A 251 -78.22 20.57 -25.22
C THR A 251 -79.11 19.35 -24.94
N MET A 252 -79.93 19.48 -23.90
CA MET A 252 -81.05 18.56 -23.62
C MET A 252 -82.09 18.60 -24.74
#